data_AF-A0A183KUU9-F1
#
_entry.id   AF-A0A183KUU9-F1
#
_cell.length_a   1.000
_cell.length_b   1.000
_cell.length_c   1.000
_cell.angle_alpha   90.00
_cell.angle_beta   90.00
_cell.angle_gamma   90.00
#
_symmetry.space_group_name_H-M   'P 1'
#
loop_
_entity.id
_entity.type
_entity.pdbx_description
1 polymer ?
#
loop_
_entity_poly.entity_id
_entity_poly.type
_entity_poly.pdbx_seq_one_letter_code
_entity_poly.pdbx_strand_id
1 'polypeptide(L)'
;MIYSPRQSRQLNHITQFTSDAQQIPGANNVVADALARITALKMFYDMSLSKFIQIRKGDADLQNDSSFAALKLRVKQMGRAKKHLLCDTSAG
;
A
#
# COMPACT_ATOMS: atom_id res chain seq x y z
N MET A 1 -30.23 0.10 20.24
CA MET A 1 -28.87 -0.44 19.94
C MET A 1 -27.85 0.62 20.33
N ILE A 2 -26.90 0.30 21.20
CA ILE A 2 -25.82 1.24 21.57
C ILE A 2 -24.59 0.86 20.75
N TYR A 3 -24.17 1.73 19.83
CA TYR A 3 -22.93 1.56 19.08
C TYR A 3 -21.74 1.94 19.96
N SER A 4 -20.66 1.16 19.90
CA SER A 4 -19.40 1.57 20.52
C SER A 4 -18.88 2.88 19.88
N PRO A 5 -18.08 3.70 20.58
CA PRO A 5 -17.50 4.92 20.01
C PRO A 5 -16.70 4.67 18.72
N ARG A 6 -16.14 3.47 18.55
CA ARG A 6 -15.44 3.09 17.30
C ARG A 6 -16.43 2.85 16.16
N GLN A 7 -17.49 2.07 16.43
CA GLN A 7 -18.52 1.78 15.44
C GLN A 7 -19.24 3.04 14.97
N SER A 8 -19.55 3.97 15.88
CA SER A 8 -20.20 5.24 15.53
C SER A 8 -19.33 6.10 14.61
N ARG A 9 -18.02 6.24 14.89
CA ARG A 9 -17.11 6.97 13.99
C ARG A 9 -17.01 6.34 12.60
N GLN A 10 -16.93 5.02 12.55
CA GLN A 10 -16.84 4.30 11.29
C GLN A 10 -18.15 4.39 10.49
N LEU A 11 -19.29 4.30 11.16
CA LEU A 11 -20.59 4.50 10.54
C LEU A 11 -20.72 5.92 9.98
N ASN A 12 -20.38 6.94 10.78
CA ASN A 12 -20.39 8.34 10.33
C ASN A 12 -19.53 8.56 9.07
N HIS A 13 -18.39 7.88 8.97
CA HIS A 13 -17.53 7.95 7.78
C HIS A 13 -18.16 7.25 6.58
N ILE A 14 -18.71 6.04 6.74
CA ILE A 14 -19.37 5.30 5.63
C ILE A 14 -20.57 6.09 5.10
N THR A 15 -21.36 6.70 6.00
CA THR A 15 -22.56 7.47 5.65
C THR A 15 -22.29 8.73 4.84
N GLN A 16 -21.04 9.20 4.76
CA GLN A 16 -20.66 10.30 3.87
C GLN A 16 -20.67 9.87 2.39
N PHE A 17 -20.52 8.58 2.12
CA PHE A 17 -20.46 8.03 0.76
C PHE A 17 -21.78 7.36 0.36
N THR A 18 -22.38 6.61 1.28
CA THR A 18 -23.63 5.89 1.03
C THR A 18 -24.46 5.76 2.30
N SER A 19 -25.76 5.95 2.19
CA SER A 19 -26.73 5.67 3.26
C SER A 19 -27.37 4.28 3.13
N ASP A 20 -27.20 3.59 2.00
CA ASP A 20 -27.70 2.23 1.81
C ASP A 20 -26.70 1.22 2.37
N ALA A 21 -27.11 0.54 3.43
CA ALA A 21 -26.34 -0.49 4.11
C ALA A 21 -27.13 -1.79 4.14
N GLN A 22 -26.61 -2.82 3.46
CA GLN A 22 -27.26 -4.12 3.35
C GLN A 22 -26.41 -5.21 4.01
N GLN A 23 -27.09 -6.16 4.65
CA GLN A 23 -26.44 -7.36 5.16
C GLN A 23 -26.29 -8.38 4.03
N ILE A 24 -25.05 -8.76 3.73
CA ILE A 24 -24.75 -9.81 2.75
C ILE A 24 -24.55 -11.13 3.51
N PRO A 25 -25.35 -12.18 3.24
CA PRO A 25 -25.16 -13.48 3.87
C PRO A 25 -23.85 -14.12 3.39
N GLY A 26 -23.24 -14.96 4.23
CA GLY A 26 -21.93 -15.56 3.94
C GLY A 26 -21.84 -16.31 2.60
N ALA A 27 -22.92 -17.00 2.21
CA ALA A 27 -23.02 -17.70 0.92
C ALA A 27 -22.89 -16.76 -0.30
N ASN A 28 -23.24 -15.48 -0.15
CA ASN A 28 -23.12 -14.47 -1.20
C ASN A 28 -21.87 -13.59 -1.03
N ASN A 29 -21.06 -13.82 0.03
CA ASN A 29 -19.86 -13.05 0.34
C ASN A 29 -18.55 -13.80 0.01
N VAL A 30 -18.63 -14.90 -0.75
CA VAL A 30 -17.52 -15.83 -0.98
C VAL A 30 -16.28 -15.14 -1.57
N VAL A 31 -16.47 -14.22 -2.53
CA VAL A 31 -15.35 -13.50 -3.16
C VAL A 31 -14.64 -12.60 -2.15
N ALA A 32 -15.38 -11.81 -1.38
CA ALA A 32 -14.80 -10.91 -0.40
C ALA A 32 -14.16 -11.67 0.77
N ASP A 33 -14.77 -12.77 1.22
CA ASP A 33 -14.20 -13.66 2.24
C ASP A 33 -12.90 -14.32 1.76
N ALA A 34 -12.87 -14.81 0.52
CA ALA A 34 -11.65 -15.36 -0.08
C ALA A 34 -10.55 -14.30 -0.12
N LEU A 35 -10.82 -13.10 -0.67
CA LEU A 35 -9.84 -12.02 -0.74
C LEU A 35 -9.37 -11.55 0.65
N ALA A 36 -10.25 -11.47 1.63
CA ALA A 36 -9.90 -11.10 3.01
C ALA A 36 -8.97 -12.13 3.68
N ARG A 37 -9.06 -13.41 3.28
CA ARG A 37 -8.23 -14.49 3.81
C ARG A 37 -6.91 -14.68 3.06
N ILE A 38 -6.72 -14.05 1.89
CA ILE A 38 -5.46 -14.15 1.14
C ILE A 38 -4.33 -13.55 1.97
N THR A 39 -3.52 -14.42 2.57
CA THR A 39 -2.31 -14.08 3.32
C THR A 39 -1.17 -13.63 2.41
N ALA A 40 -1.21 -13.90 1.10
CA ALA A 40 -0.22 -13.41 0.15
C ALA A 40 -0.17 -11.87 0.11
N LEU A 41 -1.30 -11.18 0.33
CA LEU A 41 -1.31 -9.71 0.43
C LEU A 41 -0.60 -9.20 1.70
N LYS A 42 -0.43 -10.05 2.71
CA LYS A 42 0.36 -9.74 3.91
C LYS A 42 1.86 -9.62 3.60
N MET A 43 2.35 -10.20 2.50
CA MET A 43 3.72 -9.98 2.03
C MET A 43 4.01 -8.50 1.73
N PHE A 44 3.01 -7.75 1.27
CA PHE A 44 3.17 -6.30 1.05
C PHE A 44 3.31 -5.52 2.35
N TYR A 45 2.76 -6.02 3.46
CA TYR A 45 2.92 -5.41 4.78
C TYR A 45 4.27 -5.73 5.43
N ASP A 46 4.81 -6.92 5.18
CA ASP A 46 6.10 -7.37 5.75
C ASP A 46 7.33 -6.97 4.89
N MET A 47 7.07 -6.34 3.75
CA MET A 47 8.10 -5.68 2.96
C MET A 47 8.50 -4.37 3.63
N SER A 48 9.33 -4.48 4.67
CA SER A 48 9.86 -3.32 5.35
C SER A 48 10.65 -2.46 4.36
N LEU A 49 10.45 -1.14 4.40
CA LEU A 49 11.19 -0.19 3.58
C LEU A 49 12.72 -0.35 3.72
N SER A 50 13.16 -0.87 4.87
CA SER A 50 14.56 -1.21 5.14
C SER A 50 15.08 -2.35 4.25
N LYS A 51 14.30 -3.42 4.07
CA LYS A 51 14.65 -4.55 3.18
C LYS A 51 14.81 -4.06 1.73
N PHE A 52 13.90 -3.19 1.28
CA PHE A 52 13.97 -2.60 -0.06
C PHE A 52 15.23 -1.74 -0.27
N ILE A 53 15.62 -0.95 0.73
CA ILE A 53 16.87 -0.17 0.69
C ILE A 53 18.10 -1.06 0.66
N GLN A 54 18.09 -2.19 1.40
CA GLN A 54 19.21 -3.14 1.41
C GLN A 54 19.37 -3.85 0.08
N ILE A 55 18.28 -4.38 -0.50
CA ILE A 55 18.28 -5.03 -1.81
C ILE A 55 18.83 -4.05 -2.86
N ARG A 56 18.33 -2.81 -2.85
CA ARG A 56 18.78 -1.75 -3.76
C ARG A 56 20.26 -1.39 -3.64
N LYS A 57 20.87 -1.50 -2.45
CA LYS A 57 22.31 -1.25 -2.29
C LYS A 57 23.18 -2.36 -2.88
N GLY A 58 22.63 -3.58 -3.01
CA GLY A 58 23.32 -4.75 -3.56
C GLY A 58 23.20 -4.90 -5.07
N ASP A 59 22.25 -4.23 -5.72
CA ASP A 59 22.08 -4.27 -7.17
C ASP A 59 23.17 -3.44 -7.88
N ALA A 60 24.17 -4.14 -8.42
CA ALA A 60 25.24 -3.56 -9.23
C ALA A 60 24.73 -2.96 -10.55
N ASP A 61 23.67 -3.54 -11.12
CA ASP A 61 23.08 -3.10 -12.39
C ASP A 61 22.45 -1.70 -12.27
N LEU A 62 21.88 -1.37 -11.11
CA LEU A 62 21.27 -0.06 -10.85
C LEU A 62 22.29 1.09 -10.77
N GLN A 63 23.57 0.78 -10.53
CA GLN A 63 24.65 1.77 -10.56
C GLN A 63 25.07 2.14 -11.99
N ASN A 64 24.88 1.21 -12.94
CA ASN A 64 25.24 1.38 -14.35
C ASN A 64 24.13 1.98 -15.21
N ASP A 65 22.89 2.02 -14.72
CA ASP A 65 21.70 2.51 -15.44
C ASP A 65 21.63 4.04 -15.63
N SER A 66 22.65 4.79 -15.19
CA SER A 66 22.79 6.21 -15.57
C SER A 66 22.93 6.43 -17.09
N SER A 67 23.15 5.35 -17.86
CA SER A 67 23.32 5.37 -19.31
C SER A 67 22.03 5.18 -20.12
N PHE A 68 20.88 4.84 -19.52
CA PHE A 68 19.61 4.74 -20.25
C PHE A 68 18.86 6.08 -20.24
N ALA A 69 18.93 6.81 -21.37
CA ALA A 69 18.41 8.18 -21.55
C ALA A 69 16.90 8.39 -21.26
N ALA A 70 16.13 7.32 -21.02
CA ALA A 70 14.70 7.38 -20.76
C ALA A 70 14.33 7.64 -19.28
N LEU A 71 15.19 7.26 -18.33
CA LEU A 71 14.87 7.29 -16.89
C LEU A 71 15.57 8.46 -16.19
N LYS A 72 14.84 9.23 -15.37
CA LYS A 72 15.39 10.30 -14.53
C LYS A 72 15.39 9.87 -13.07
N LEU A 73 16.33 9.01 -12.72
CA LEU A 73 16.47 8.49 -11.36
C LEU A 73 16.98 9.59 -10.39
N ARG A 74 16.23 9.87 -9.33
CA ARG A 74 16.57 10.83 -8.28
C ARG A 74 16.31 10.26 -6.89
N VAL A 75 17.21 10.54 -5.95
CA VAL A 75 17.00 10.17 -4.56
C VAL A 75 16.00 11.11 -3.90
N LYS A 76 14.94 10.55 -3.30
CA LYS A 76 13.89 11.26 -2.57
C LYS A 76 13.80 10.76 -1.14
N GLN A 77 13.52 11.68 -0.22
CA GLN A 77 13.25 11.32 1.17
C GLN A 77 11.77 10.92 1.30
N MET A 78 11.52 9.72 1.80
CA MET A 78 10.18 9.17 1.94
C MET A 78 9.77 9.07 3.42
N GLY A 79 8.63 9.69 3.73
CA GLY A 79 7.99 9.65 5.05
C GLY A 79 8.78 10.34 6.17
N ARG A 80 8.25 10.26 7.39
CA ARG A 80 8.86 10.85 8.60
C ARG A 80 10.20 10.20 9.00
N ALA A 81 10.48 9.01 8.48
CA ALA A 81 11.65 8.21 8.83
C ALA A 81 12.95 8.64 8.12
N LYS A 82 12.96 9.75 7.35
CA LYS A 82 14.13 10.28 6.61
C LYS A 82 14.85 9.23 5.75
N LYS A 83 14.14 8.20 5.29
CA LYS A 83 14.74 7.15 4.44
C LYS A 83 14.86 7.64 3.01
N HIS A 84 16.00 7.39 2.40
CA HIS A 84 16.35 7.85 1.06
C HIS A 84 16.06 6.74 0.06
N LEU A 85 15.24 7.01 -0.95
CA LEU A 85 14.87 6.08 -2.01
C LEU A 85 15.24 6.69 -3.36
N LEU A 86 15.94 5.92 -4.19
CA LEU A 86 16.05 6.22 -5.61
C LEU A 86 14.67 6.01 -6.27
N CYS A 87 14.14 7.04 -6.89
CA CYS A 87 12.85 7.03 -7.58
C CYS A 87 13.05 7.53 -9.00
N ASP A 88 12.33 6.96 -9.96
CA ASP A 88 12.23 7.62 -11.25
C ASP A 88 11.36 8.87 -11.12
N THR A 89 11.80 9.95 -11.77
CA THR A 89 11.12 11.24 -11.83
C THR A 89 10.91 11.70 -13.28
N SER A 90 11.10 10.81 -14.25
CA SER A 90 10.50 11.00 -15.56
C SER A 90 9.01 11.24 -15.32
N ALA A 91 8.50 12.40 -15.73
CA ALA A 91 7.08 12.47 -15.96
C ALA A 91 6.82 11.51 -17.14
N GLY A 92 6.13 10.40 -16.86
CA GLY A 92 5.40 9.70 -17.91
C GLY A 92 4.28 10.59 -18.41
#